data_AF-A0A9E1E6G1-F1
#
_entry.id   AF-A0A9E1E6G1-F1
#
_cell.length_a   1.000
_cell.length_b   1.000
_cell.length_c   1.000
_cell.angle_alpha   90.00
_cell.angle_beta   90.00
_cell.angle_gamma   90.00
#
_symmetry.space_group_name_H-M   'P 1'
#
loop_
_entity.id
_entity.type
_entity.pdbx_description
1 polymer ?
#
loop_
_entity_poly.entity_id
_entity_poly.type
_entity_poly.pdbx_seq_one_letter_code
_entity_poly.pdbx_strand_id
1 'polypeptide(L)' 'MDELKRYTTKELVEEMKRRDGVLAEYAEPHQDKKISISGPAVILTIVD' A
#
# COMPACT_ATOMS: atom_id res chain seq x y z
N MET A 1 -17.18 7.14 15.13
CA MET A 1 -16.05 6.68 15.96
C MET A 1 -15.05 6.10 14.98
N ASP A 2 -13.86 6.67 14.88
CA ASP A 2 -12.85 6.21 13.90
C ASP A 2 -12.27 4.87 14.35
N GLU A 3 -12.96 3.77 14.04
CA GLU A 3 -12.51 2.42 14.38
C GLU A 3 -11.13 2.11 13.78
N LEU A 4 -10.84 2.69 12.61
CA LEU A 4 -9.54 2.59 11.95
C LEU A 4 -8.39 3.20 12.77
N LYS A 5 -8.64 4.22 13.60
CA LYS A 5 -7.61 4.84 14.46
C LYS A 5 -7.11 3.92 15.57
N ARG A 6 -7.78 2.78 15.81
CA ARG A 6 -7.33 1.76 16.77
C ARG A 6 -6.20 0.88 16.23
N TYR A 7 -6.01 0.87 14.92
CA TYR A 7 -4.98 0.12 14.24
C TYR A 7 -3.88 1.06 13.78
N THR A 8 -2.64 0.62 13.92
CA THR A 8 -1.49 1.29 13.32
C THR A 8 -1.58 1.22 11.80
N THR A 9 -1.02 2.22 11.11
CA THR A 9 -0.89 2.19 9.63
C THR A 9 -0.23 0.91 9.17
N LYS A 10 0.78 0.43 9.91
CA LYS A 10 1.44 -0.86 9.67
C LYS A 10 0.47 -2.04 9.68
N GLU A 11 -0.38 -2.17 10.70
CA GLU A 11 -1.34 -3.28 10.79
C GLU A 11 -2.34 -3.27 9.63
N LEU A 12 -2.80 -2.09 9.22
CA LEU A 12 -3.69 -1.94 8.08
C LEU A 12 -3.00 -2.33 6.76
N VAL A 13 -1.75 -1.90 6.57
CA VAL A 13 -0.94 -2.24 5.40
C VAL A 13 -0.68 -3.75 5.33
N GLU A 14 -0.34 -4.38 6.46
CA GLU A 14 -0.12 -5.83 6.52
C GLU A 14 -1.38 -6.63 6.19
N GLU A 15 -2.56 -6.13 6.58
CA GLU A 15 -3.83 -6.76 6.18
C GLU A 15 -4.07 -6.65 4.68
N MET A 16 -3.90 -5.46 4.11
CA MET A 16 -4.08 -5.25 2.66
C MET A 16 -3.20 -6.17 1.81
N LYS A 17 -1.93 -6.38 2.20
CA LYS A 17 -0.99 -7.26 1.49
C LYS A 17 -1.47 -8.71 1.38
N ARG A 18 -2.37 -9.15 2.25
CA ARG A 18 -2.90 -10.53 2.26
C ARG A 18 -4.10 -10.72 1.35
N ARG A 19 -4.65 -9.66 0.75
CA ARG A 19 -5.85 -9.73 -0.09
C ARG A 19 -5.48 -10.00 -1.55
N ASP A 20 -6.27 -10.86 -2.18
CA ASP A 20 -6.11 -11.14 -3.61
C ASP A 20 -6.31 -9.87 -4.44
N GLY A 21 -5.42 -9.69 -5.43
CA GLY A 21 -5.41 -8.51 -6.29
C GLY A 21 -4.67 -7.29 -5.73
N VAL A 22 -4.09 -7.39 -4.52
CA VAL A 22 -3.20 -6.34 -3.99
C VAL A 22 -1.75 -6.64 -4.36
N LEU A 23 -1.14 -5.73 -5.11
CA LEU A 23 0.30 -5.72 -5.35
C LEU A 23 0.94 -4.69 -4.41
N ALA A 24 1.86 -5.15 -3.56
CA ALA A 24 2.61 -4.29 -2.64
C ALA A 24 4.06 -4.18 -3.06
N GLU A 25 4.50 -2.96 -3.31
CA GLU A 25 5.83 -2.61 -3.80
C GLU A 25 6.41 -1.53 -2.87
N TYR A 26 7.58 -1.76 -2.28
CA TYR A 26 8.24 -0.79 -1.40
C TYR A 26 9.31 -0.01 -2.15
N ALA A 27 9.35 1.30 -1.95
CA ALA A 27 10.46 2.15 -2.39
C ALA A 27 11.29 2.50 -1.15
N GLU A 28 12.59 2.21 -1.20
CA GLU A 28 13.53 2.64 -0.16
C GLU A 28 13.82 4.15 -0.30
N PRO A 29 14.33 4.81 0.76
CA PRO A 29 14.74 6.21 0.68
C PRO A 29 15.69 6.46 -0.49
N HIS A 30 15.45 7.56 -1.22
CA HIS A 30 16.21 7.96 -2.41
C HIS A 30 16.20 6.96 -3.58
N GLN A 31 15.25 6.01 -3.57
CA GLN A 31 15.08 5.06 -4.67
C GLN A 31 13.94 5.48 -5.58
N ASP A 32 14.26 5.73 -6.85
CA ASP A 32 13.25 5.88 -7.89
C ASP A 32 12.67 4.51 -8.24
N LYS A 33 11.36 4.37 -8.11
CA LYS A 33 10.63 3.14 -8.45
C LYS A 33 9.60 3.41 -9.52
N LYS A 34 9.67 2.67 -10.63
CA LYS A 34 8.72 2.75 -11.74
C LYS A 34 7.75 1.57 -11.68
N ILE A 35 6.45 1.87 -11.65
CA ILE A 35 5.37 0.89 -11.74
C ILE A 35 4.72 1.05 -13.12
N SER A 36 4.61 -0.05 -13.87
CA SER A 36 3.96 -0.09 -15.17
C SER A 36 2.79 -1.07 -15.13
N ILE A 37 1.59 -0.60 -15.46
CA ILE A 37 0.36 -1.40 -15.41
C ILE A 37 -0.35 -1.29 -16.76
N SER A 38 -0.61 -2.43 -17.39
CA SER A 38 -1.38 -2.54 -18.63
C SER A 38 -2.84 -2.88 -18.33
N GLY A 39 -3.58 -1.95 -17.73
CA GLY A 39 -4.99 -2.14 -17.38
C GLY A 39 -5.50 -1.09 -16.37
N PRO A 40 -6.79 -1.14 -16.02
CA PRO A 40 -7.33 -0.28 -14.98
C PRO A 40 -6.76 -0.68 -13.62
N ALA A 41 -6.11 0.26 -12.93
CA ALA A 41 -5.57 0.04 -11.60
C ALA A 41 -5.74 1.28 -10.72
N VAL A 42 -5.88 1.03 -9.41
CA VAL A 42 -5.86 2.06 -8.38
C VAL A 42 -4.53 1.94 -7.66
N ILE A 43 -3.75 3.02 -7.65
CA ILE A 43 -2.47 3.09 -6.94
C ILE A 43 -2.71 3.81 -5.61
N LEU A 44 -2.39 3.14 -4.51
CA LEU A 44 -2.40 3.71 -3.17
C LEU A 44 -0.96 3.95 -2.71
N THR A 45 -0.57 5.21 -2.56
CA THR A 45 0.74 5.57 -2.00
C THR A 45 0.59 5.77 -0.50
N ILE A 46 1.37 5.02 0.27
CA ILE A 46 1.39 5.07 1.74
C ILE A 46 2.73 5.65 2.13
N VAL A 47 2.70 6.81 2.78
CA VAL A 47 3.87 7.54 3.26
C VAL A 47 3.75 7.63 4.78
N ASP A 48 4.84 7.36 5.48
CA ASP A 48 4.97 7.65 6.91
C ASP A 48 5.54 9.07 7.09
#